data_AF-A0A401KZT3-F1
#
_entry.id   AF-A0A401KZT3-F1
#
_cell.length_a   1.000
_cell.length_b   1.000
_cell.length_c   1.000
_cell.angle_alpha   90.00
_cell.angle_beta   90.00
_cell.angle_gamma   90.00
#
_symmetry.space_group_name_H-M   'P 1'
#
loop_
_entity.id
_entity.type
_entity.pdbx_description
1 polymer ?
#
loop_
_entity_poly.entity_id
_entity_poly.type
_entity_poly.pdbx_seq_one_letter_code
_entity_poly.pdbx_strand_id
1 'polypeptide(L)'
;MSAPLVLYNTLPRKGLLKCYFQYSAKLFNTFYTSHIQPWHPSSTLTHEAGAAVLKIAPDKFWEFSAALFNHQEEFFDVSVVKETRNKTYQRLAKIAATVGVDEHEMLELLNISEVMPDGQLNTGNKVTNDIKLMVKSGRTIGVHVSPTVYFNGVEEPGISSSFTATQWEQWLAMNVA
;
A
#
# COMPACT_ATOMS: atom_id res chain seq x y z
N MET A 1 7.24 -27.14 -0.16
CA MET A 1 6.87 -25.99 -1.02
C MET A 1 6.53 -24.85 -0.07
N SER A 2 7.13 -23.67 -0.24
CA SER A 2 6.78 -22.49 0.56
C SER A 2 5.39 -21.98 0.15
N ALA A 3 4.48 -21.82 1.10
CA ALA A 3 3.10 -21.39 0.88
C ALA A 3 3.01 -19.85 0.84
N PRO A 4 2.61 -19.22 -0.28
CA PRO A 4 2.47 -17.78 -0.34
C PRO A 4 1.12 -17.32 0.22
N LEU A 5 1.14 -16.31 1.09
CA LEU A 5 -0.03 -15.48 1.43
C LEU A 5 0.09 -14.17 0.64
N VAL A 6 -0.85 -13.90 -0.25
CA VAL A 6 -0.88 -12.65 -1.01
C VAL A 6 -2.02 -11.78 -0.50
N LEU A 7 -1.67 -10.61 0.01
CA LEU A 7 -2.60 -9.62 0.52
C LEU A 7 -2.73 -8.48 -0.49
N TYR A 8 -3.91 -8.35 -1.07
CA TYR A 8 -4.32 -7.16 -1.81
C TYR A 8 -5.03 -6.22 -0.85
N ASN A 9 -4.42 -5.08 -0.54
CA ASN A 9 -4.99 -4.17 0.45
C ASN A 9 -4.60 -2.72 0.14
N THR A 10 -5.30 -1.78 0.77
CA THR A 10 -5.00 -0.35 0.61
C THR A 10 -3.74 0.04 1.36
N LEU A 11 -3.51 -0.55 2.54
CA LEU A 11 -2.29 -0.43 3.35
C LEU A 11 -2.10 -1.68 4.26
N PRO A 12 -0.89 -1.99 4.73
CA PRO A 12 -0.59 -2.96 5.80
C PRO A 12 -1.22 -2.70 7.18
N ARG A 13 -2.17 -3.51 7.64
CA ARG A 13 -2.79 -3.29 8.97
C ARG A 13 -1.85 -3.67 10.10
N LYS A 14 -1.95 -2.95 11.24
CA LYS A 14 -1.17 -3.22 12.47
C LYS A 14 -1.19 -4.70 12.92
N GLY A 15 -2.33 -5.38 12.79
CA GLY A 15 -2.47 -6.80 13.13
C GLY A 15 -1.64 -7.73 12.23
N LEU A 16 -1.53 -7.39 10.94
CA LEU A 16 -0.73 -8.16 9.98
C LEU A 16 0.78 -7.93 10.17
N LEU A 17 1.19 -6.70 10.53
CA LEU A 17 2.59 -6.36 10.82
C LEU A 17 3.16 -7.23 11.96
N LYS A 18 2.39 -7.38 13.05
CA LYS A 18 2.79 -8.21 14.19
C LYS A 18 2.97 -9.67 13.78
N CYS A 19 2.07 -10.18 12.95
CA CYS A 19 2.10 -11.57 12.46
C CYS A 19 3.21 -11.81 11.43
N TYR A 20 3.51 -10.84 10.56
CA TYR A 20 4.55 -10.94 9.54
C TYR A 20 5.91 -11.30 10.14
N PHE A 21 6.33 -10.58 11.18
CA PHE A 21 7.60 -10.88 11.86
C PHE A 21 7.61 -12.25 12.53
N GLN A 22 6.48 -12.68 13.10
CA GLN A 22 6.38 -13.95 13.84
C GLN A 22 6.41 -15.19 12.94
N TYR A 23 5.88 -15.11 11.71
CA TYR A 23 5.76 -16.27 10.81
C TYR A 23 6.75 -16.26 9.64
N SER A 24 7.52 -15.19 9.44
CA SER A 24 8.53 -15.05 8.36
C SER A 24 9.55 -16.20 8.29
N ALA A 25 9.87 -16.85 9.41
CA ALA A 25 10.83 -17.96 9.47
C ALA A 25 10.28 -19.34 9.04
N LYS A 26 8.96 -19.50 8.82
CA LYS A 26 8.29 -20.80 8.65
C LYS A 26 7.94 -21.18 7.20
N LEU A 27 8.75 -20.83 6.20
CA LEU A 27 8.45 -21.04 4.76
C LEU A 27 7.16 -20.32 4.28
N PHE A 28 6.75 -19.29 5.01
CA PHE A 28 5.58 -18.47 4.73
C PHE A 28 6.03 -17.15 4.09
N ASN A 29 5.73 -16.97 2.82
CA ASN A 29 6.02 -15.71 2.13
C ASN A 29 4.75 -14.87 2.11
N THR A 30 4.73 -13.78 2.87
CA THR A 30 3.67 -12.77 2.74
C THR A 30 4.04 -11.78 1.67
N PHE A 31 3.20 -11.67 0.64
CA PHE A 31 3.29 -10.64 -0.39
C PHE A 31 2.21 -9.60 -0.12
N TYR A 32 2.61 -8.34 -0.06
CA TYR A 32 1.68 -7.23 -0.08
C TYR A 32 1.62 -6.67 -1.49
N THR A 33 0.41 -6.37 -1.95
CA THR A 33 0.20 -5.62 -3.18
C THR A 33 -0.88 -4.57 -2.96
N SER A 34 -0.53 -3.37 -3.37
CA SER A 34 -1.37 -2.18 -3.37
C SER A 34 -2.60 -2.39 -4.25
N HIS A 35 -3.80 -2.15 -3.70
CA HIS A 35 -5.06 -2.24 -4.44
C HIS A 35 -5.86 -0.94 -4.34
N ILE A 36 -5.75 -0.12 -5.38
CA ILE A 36 -6.39 1.20 -5.46
C ILE A 36 -7.90 1.04 -5.66
N GLN A 37 -8.68 1.69 -4.79
CA GLN A 37 -10.14 1.78 -4.95
C GLN A 37 -10.52 3.09 -5.65
N PRO A 38 -11.02 3.06 -6.90
CA PRO A 38 -11.19 4.27 -7.72
C PRO A 38 -12.30 5.21 -7.23
N TRP A 39 -13.19 4.75 -6.36
CA TRP A 39 -14.19 5.60 -5.72
C TRP A 39 -13.64 6.44 -4.57
N HIS A 40 -12.39 6.21 -4.15
CA HIS A 40 -11.63 7.06 -3.22
C HIS A 40 -10.43 7.68 -3.95
N PRO A 41 -10.54 8.90 -4.50
CA PRO A 41 -9.50 9.48 -5.37
C PRO A 41 -8.11 9.55 -4.73
N SER A 42 -8.03 9.81 -3.42
CA SER A 42 -6.79 9.84 -2.65
C SER A 42 -6.12 8.48 -2.48
N SER A 43 -6.84 7.38 -2.74
CA SER A 43 -6.28 6.02 -2.73
C SER A 43 -5.10 5.93 -3.70
N THR A 44 -5.18 6.51 -4.89
CA THR A 44 -4.04 6.51 -5.82
C THR A 44 -2.81 7.18 -5.22
N LEU A 45 -2.99 8.34 -4.58
CA LEU A 45 -1.88 9.15 -4.05
C LEU A 45 -1.18 8.47 -2.87
N THR A 46 -1.95 7.86 -1.96
CA THR A 46 -1.40 7.09 -0.83
C THR A 46 -0.62 5.86 -1.30
N HIS A 47 -1.06 5.21 -2.38
CA HIS A 47 -0.38 4.03 -2.94
C HIS A 47 0.87 4.43 -3.73
N GLU A 48 0.84 5.55 -4.45
CA GLU A 48 2.02 6.14 -5.09
C GLU A 48 3.09 6.47 -4.04
N ALA A 49 2.71 7.04 -2.89
CA ALA A 49 3.63 7.26 -1.77
C ALA A 49 4.23 5.95 -1.24
N GLY A 50 3.43 4.89 -1.07
CA GLY A 50 3.95 3.58 -0.69
C GLY A 50 4.96 3.01 -1.72
N ALA A 51 4.68 3.19 -3.02
CA ALA A 51 5.60 2.79 -4.09
C ALA A 51 6.90 3.61 -4.09
N ALA A 52 6.84 4.91 -3.76
CA ALA A 52 8.03 5.74 -3.60
C ALA A 52 8.90 5.26 -2.42
N VAL A 53 8.29 4.94 -1.27
CA VAL A 53 9.02 4.37 -0.13
C VAL A 53 9.70 3.05 -0.50
N LEU A 54 9.01 2.16 -1.24
CA LEU A 54 9.62 0.93 -1.74
C LEU A 54 10.83 1.14 -2.66
N LYS A 55 10.93 2.29 -3.34
CA LYS A 55 12.11 2.62 -4.18
C LYS A 55 13.26 3.19 -3.35
N ILE A 56 12.95 4.04 -2.37
CA ILE A 56 13.95 4.78 -1.59
C ILE A 56 14.49 3.93 -0.44
N ALA A 57 13.60 3.39 0.38
CA ALA A 57 13.92 2.66 1.60
C ALA A 57 12.95 1.48 1.79
N PRO A 58 13.14 0.36 1.06
CA PRO A 58 12.25 -0.78 1.10
C PRO A 58 12.04 -1.36 2.50
N ASP A 59 13.06 -1.31 3.35
CA ASP A 59 13.03 -1.73 4.75
C ASP A 59 12.10 -0.88 5.62
N LYS A 60 11.82 0.37 5.21
CA LYS A 60 10.90 1.30 5.89
C LYS A 60 9.44 1.20 5.45
N PHE A 61 9.13 0.38 4.45
CA PHE A 61 7.78 0.29 3.90
C PHE A 61 6.70 -0.04 4.95
N TRP A 62 6.98 -1.01 5.83
CA TRP A 62 6.04 -1.43 6.86
C TRP A 62 5.88 -0.39 7.98
N GLU A 63 6.98 0.29 8.36
CA GLU A 63 6.96 1.40 9.31
C GLU A 63 6.15 2.58 8.75
N PHE A 64 6.42 2.98 7.51
CA PHE A 64 5.67 4.03 6.80
C PHE A 64 4.18 3.69 6.70
N SER A 65 3.86 2.45 6.32
CA SER A 65 2.48 1.99 6.20
C SER A 65 1.73 2.08 7.53
N ALA A 66 2.37 1.69 8.63
CA ALA A 66 1.79 1.82 9.96
C ALA A 66 1.60 3.29 10.37
N ALA A 67 2.56 4.16 10.06
CA ALA A 67 2.45 5.59 10.29
C ALA A 67 1.29 6.19 9.48
N LEU A 68 1.22 5.93 8.17
CA LEU A 68 0.15 6.40 7.30
C LEU A 68 -1.23 5.92 7.77
N PHE A 69 -1.34 4.69 8.27
CA PHE A 69 -2.58 4.21 8.87
C PHE A 69 -3.03 5.01 10.10
N ASN A 70 -2.10 5.47 10.94
CA ASN A 70 -2.43 6.32 12.08
C ASN A 70 -2.99 7.68 11.63
N HIS A 71 -2.66 8.11 10.42
CA HIS A 71 -3.12 9.35 9.80
C HIS A 71 -4.20 9.12 8.72
N GLN A 72 -4.77 7.92 8.58
CA GLN A 72 -5.61 7.59 7.40
C GLN A 72 -6.81 8.52 7.20
N GLU A 73 -7.44 8.98 8.29
CA GLU A 73 -8.62 9.85 8.24
C GLU A 73 -8.31 11.21 7.59
N GLU A 74 -7.05 11.63 7.67
CA GLU A 74 -6.55 12.84 7.04
C GLU A 74 -6.55 12.79 5.50
N PHE A 75 -6.67 11.59 4.93
CA PHE A 75 -6.63 11.32 3.49
C PHE A 75 -7.97 10.78 2.97
N PHE A 76 -9.02 10.71 3.79
CA PHE A 76 -10.37 10.38 3.32
C PHE A 76 -11.00 11.53 2.54
N ASP A 77 -12.03 11.23 1.76
CA ASP A 77 -12.59 12.11 0.75
C ASP A 77 -12.91 13.52 1.27
N VAL A 78 -13.55 13.62 2.45
CA VAL A 78 -13.90 14.91 3.07
C VAL A 78 -12.67 15.73 3.46
N SER A 79 -11.59 15.07 3.88
CA SER A 79 -10.36 15.71 4.38
C SER A 79 -9.50 16.31 3.27
N VAL A 80 -9.62 15.80 2.03
CA VAL A 80 -8.78 16.22 0.89
C VAL A 80 -9.56 16.86 -0.25
N VAL A 81 -10.87 17.09 -0.10
CA VAL A 81 -11.76 17.57 -1.19
C VAL A 81 -11.33 18.90 -1.83
N LYS A 82 -10.58 19.74 -1.10
CA LYS A 82 -10.03 21.02 -1.60
C LYS A 82 -8.51 21.02 -1.77
N GLU A 83 -7.87 19.86 -1.60
CA GLU A 83 -6.43 19.73 -1.65
C GLU A 83 -5.96 19.38 -3.07
N THR A 84 -4.85 19.99 -3.50
CA THR A 84 -4.24 19.66 -4.79
C THR A 84 -3.34 18.43 -4.64
N ARG A 85 -3.15 17.69 -5.74
CA ARG A 85 -2.33 16.46 -5.77
C ARG A 85 -0.94 16.62 -5.14
N ASN A 86 -0.20 17.66 -5.53
CA ASN A 86 1.15 17.90 -5.01
C ASN A 86 1.15 18.29 -3.52
N LYS A 87 0.07 18.91 -3.01
CA LYS A 87 -0.07 19.18 -1.56
C LYS A 87 -0.28 17.89 -0.77
N THR A 88 -1.06 16.96 -1.28
CA THR A 88 -1.22 15.65 -0.65
C THR A 88 0.12 14.90 -0.60
N TYR A 89 0.93 14.95 -1.67
CA TYR A 89 2.28 14.35 -1.64
C TYR A 89 3.22 14.98 -0.61
N GLN A 90 3.16 16.31 -0.43
CA GLN A 90 3.92 16.99 0.64
C GLN A 90 3.56 16.44 2.02
N ARG A 91 2.28 16.18 2.29
CA ARG A 91 1.84 15.60 3.57
C ARG A 91 2.28 14.14 3.72
N LEU A 92 2.18 13.35 2.65
CA LEU A 92 2.62 11.96 2.63
C LEU A 92 4.13 11.81 2.83
N ALA A 93 4.93 12.69 2.20
CA ALA A 93 6.38 12.71 2.35
C ALA A 93 6.80 13.07 3.79
N LYS A 94 6.08 14.00 4.45
CA LYS A 94 6.28 14.29 5.88
C LYS A 94 5.99 13.08 6.78
N ILE A 95 4.95 12.30 6.49
CA ILE A 95 4.68 11.06 7.22
C ILE A 95 5.84 10.08 7.02
N ALA A 96 6.35 9.92 5.79
CA ALA A 96 7.50 9.06 5.52
C ALA A 96 8.79 9.51 6.23
N ALA A 97 9.01 10.82 6.35
CA ALA A 97 10.13 11.38 7.10
C ALA A 97 10.11 10.98 8.58
N THR A 98 8.93 10.80 9.19
CA THR A 98 8.83 10.34 10.60
C THR A 98 9.40 8.93 10.83
N VAL A 99 9.54 8.13 9.78
CA VAL A 99 10.13 6.77 9.84
C VAL A 99 11.52 6.70 9.18
N GLY A 100 12.10 7.87 8.86
CA GLY A 100 13.47 7.98 8.34
C GLY A 100 13.62 7.91 6.82
N VAL A 101 12.54 8.08 6.05
CA VAL A 101 12.63 8.23 4.57
C VAL A 101 12.98 9.68 4.23
N ASP A 102 13.86 9.89 3.24
CA ASP A 102 14.21 11.24 2.79
C ASP A 102 13.01 11.94 2.11
N GLU A 103 12.58 13.08 2.67
CA GLU A 103 11.41 13.83 2.19
C GLU A 103 11.65 14.39 0.78
N HIS A 104 12.86 14.86 0.49
CA HIS A 104 13.18 15.50 -0.78
C HIS A 104 13.19 14.48 -1.92
N GLU A 105 13.88 13.35 -1.74
CA GLU A 105 13.92 12.25 -2.70
C GLU A 105 12.51 11.70 -2.97
N MET A 106 11.67 11.59 -1.94
CA MET A 106 10.29 11.16 -2.10
C MET A 106 9.46 12.15 -2.93
N LEU A 107 9.63 13.46 -2.72
CA LEU A 107 8.94 14.48 -3.53
C LEU A 107 9.43 14.52 -4.97
N GLU A 108 10.71 14.25 -5.23
CA GLU A 108 11.23 14.11 -6.60
C GLU A 108 10.64 12.94 -7.37
N LEU A 109 10.20 11.89 -6.67
CA LEU A 109 9.50 10.75 -7.27
C LEU A 109 8.02 11.04 -7.52
N LEU A 110 7.37 11.81 -6.64
CA LEU A 110 5.92 11.92 -6.57
C LEU A 110 5.35 13.17 -7.27
N ASN A 111 6.01 14.32 -7.18
CA ASN A 111 5.45 15.58 -7.64
C ASN A 111 5.18 15.54 -9.15
N ILE A 112 4.03 16.11 -9.53
CA ILE A 112 3.69 16.35 -10.93
C ILE A 112 4.30 17.68 -11.34
N SER A 113 5.08 17.66 -12.42
CA SER A 113 5.65 18.86 -13.01
C SER A 113 4.55 19.76 -13.55
N GLU A 114 4.66 21.06 -13.32
CA GLU A 114 3.80 22.08 -13.93
C GLU A 114 4.26 22.40 -15.36
N VAL A 115 5.51 22.10 -15.69
CA VAL A 115 6.12 22.35 -17.00
C VAL A 115 6.31 21.02 -17.71
N MET A 116 5.65 20.89 -18.87
CA MET A 116 5.69 19.67 -19.66
C MET A 116 6.43 19.91 -20.97
N PRO A 117 7.50 19.15 -21.27
CA PRO A 117 8.05 19.08 -22.61
C PRO A 117 6.99 18.51 -23.56
N ASP A 118 6.93 19.05 -24.77
CA ASP A 118 6.25 18.45 -25.92
C ASP A 118 4.73 18.23 -25.79
N GLY A 119 4.05 19.05 -24.96
CA GLY A 119 2.59 19.04 -24.86
C GLY A 119 1.99 17.78 -24.22
N GLN A 120 2.80 16.94 -23.56
CA GLN A 120 2.31 15.76 -22.88
C GLN A 120 1.54 16.14 -21.60
N LEU A 121 0.23 15.91 -21.58
CA LEU A 121 -0.65 16.27 -20.45
C LEU A 121 -0.87 15.15 -19.43
N ASN A 122 -0.45 13.92 -19.73
CA ASN A 122 -0.75 12.70 -18.95
C ASN A 122 0.50 11.89 -18.58
N THR A 123 1.55 12.55 -18.12
CA THR A 123 2.84 11.90 -17.82
C THR A 123 2.87 11.14 -16.49
N GLY A 124 2.03 11.54 -15.53
CA GLY A 124 2.06 10.98 -14.19
C GLY A 124 3.34 11.37 -13.44
N ASN A 125 3.77 10.50 -12.53
CA ASN A 125 4.98 10.67 -11.72
C ASN A 125 5.95 9.51 -11.95
N LYS A 126 7.12 9.52 -11.28
CA LYS A 126 8.18 8.53 -11.50
C LYS A 126 7.85 7.13 -10.96
N VAL A 127 6.74 6.97 -10.24
CA VAL A 127 6.26 5.66 -9.72
C VAL A 127 5.03 5.13 -10.48
N THR A 128 4.56 5.85 -11.49
CA THR A 128 3.34 5.49 -12.24
C THR A 128 3.41 4.10 -12.87
N ASN A 129 4.59 3.68 -13.36
CA ASN A 129 4.75 2.35 -13.95
C ASN A 129 4.69 1.22 -12.90
N ASP A 130 5.15 1.46 -11.68
CA ASP A 130 5.03 0.51 -10.57
C ASP A 130 3.56 0.32 -10.19
N ILE A 131 2.80 1.42 -10.09
CA ILE A 131 1.36 1.37 -9.84
C ILE A 131 0.62 0.63 -10.97
N LYS A 132 0.96 0.88 -12.24
CA LYS A 132 0.36 0.15 -13.37
C LYS A 132 0.58 -1.36 -13.23
N LEU A 133 1.75 -1.79 -12.77
CA LEU A 133 2.04 -3.21 -12.57
C LEU A 133 1.23 -3.80 -11.41
N MET A 134 1.14 -3.10 -10.27
CA MET A 134 0.33 -3.52 -9.12
C MET A 134 -1.15 -3.64 -9.51
N VAL A 135 -1.69 -2.63 -10.20
CA VAL A 135 -3.08 -2.63 -10.70
C VAL A 135 -3.30 -3.76 -11.71
N LYS A 136 -2.35 -4.00 -12.63
CA LYS A 136 -2.45 -5.12 -13.57
C LYS A 136 -2.49 -6.46 -12.83
N SER A 137 -1.67 -6.63 -11.79
CA SER A 137 -1.65 -7.88 -11.02
C SER A 137 -2.99 -8.18 -10.36
N GLY A 138 -3.65 -7.19 -9.74
CA GLY A 138 -4.97 -7.37 -9.13
C GLY A 138 -6.06 -7.65 -10.16
N ARG A 139 -6.02 -6.96 -11.30
CA ARG A 139 -6.94 -7.20 -12.42
C ARG A 139 -6.82 -8.60 -12.99
N THR A 140 -5.60 -9.15 -13.09
CA THR A 140 -5.36 -10.49 -13.65
C THR A 140 -6.06 -11.59 -12.85
N ILE A 141 -6.24 -11.41 -11.54
CA ILE A 141 -6.90 -12.41 -10.67
C ILE A 141 -8.29 -11.98 -10.19
N GLY A 142 -8.81 -10.86 -10.71
CA GLY A 142 -10.18 -10.41 -10.42
C GLY A 142 -10.39 -9.78 -9.05
N VAL A 143 -9.36 -9.21 -8.42
CA VAL A 143 -9.53 -8.50 -7.13
C VAL A 143 -10.47 -7.31 -7.32
N HIS A 144 -11.51 -7.24 -6.48
CA HIS A 144 -12.49 -6.17 -6.51
C HIS A 144 -12.43 -5.31 -5.24
N VAL A 145 -12.69 -5.93 -4.09
CA VAL A 145 -12.71 -5.25 -2.78
C VAL A 145 -11.33 -5.31 -2.11
N SER A 146 -11.14 -4.49 -1.08
CA SER A 146 -9.92 -4.50 -0.26
C SER A 146 -10.29 -4.45 1.22
N PRO A 147 -9.67 -5.26 2.09
CA PRO A 147 -8.66 -6.26 1.75
C PRO A 147 -9.28 -7.47 1.02
N THR A 148 -8.51 -8.07 0.11
CA THR A 148 -8.71 -9.44 -0.39
C THR A 148 -7.44 -10.23 -0.12
N VAL A 149 -7.58 -11.43 0.41
CA VAL A 149 -6.46 -12.27 0.83
C VAL A 149 -6.51 -13.56 0.04
N TYR A 150 -5.36 -13.97 -0.48
CA TYR A 150 -5.18 -15.27 -1.11
C TYR A 150 -4.20 -16.10 -0.32
N PHE A 151 -4.57 -17.33 0.01
CA PHE A 151 -3.68 -18.32 0.59
C PHE A 151 -3.48 -19.46 -0.39
N ASN A 152 -2.22 -19.77 -0.74
CA ASN A 152 -1.89 -20.78 -1.75
C ASN A 152 -2.61 -20.56 -3.10
N GLY A 153 -2.85 -19.29 -3.45
CA GLY A 153 -3.54 -18.91 -4.69
C GLY A 153 -5.07 -19.03 -4.65
N VAL A 154 -5.66 -19.42 -3.52
CA VAL A 154 -7.12 -19.49 -3.32
C VAL A 154 -7.55 -18.31 -2.45
N GLU A 155 -8.63 -17.63 -2.84
CA GLU A 155 -9.18 -16.51 -2.05
C GLU A 155 -9.70 -17.01 -0.69
N GLU A 156 -9.43 -16.22 0.35
CA GLU A 156 -9.89 -16.42 1.73
C GLU A 156 -11.04 -15.44 2.05
N PRO A 157 -12.29 -15.73 1.63
CA PRO A 157 -13.41 -14.79 1.75
C PRO A 157 -13.82 -14.49 3.20
N GLY A 158 -13.37 -15.30 4.15
CA GLY A 158 -13.60 -15.09 5.58
C GLY A 158 -12.75 -13.95 6.17
N ILE A 159 -11.72 -13.48 5.45
CA ILE A 159 -10.86 -12.39 5.90
C ILE A 159 -11.37 -11.07 5.35
N SER A 160 -11.66 -10.13 6.25
CA SER A 160 -12.26 -8.85 5.92
C SER A 160 -11.48 -7.66 6.47
N SER A 161 -11.96 -6.45 6.19
CA SER A 161 -11.45 -5.22 6.80
C SER A 161 -11.65 -5.16 8.33
N SER A 162 -12.49 -5.99 8.93
CA SER A 162 -12.67 -6.03 10.40
C SER A 162 -11.82 -7.11 11.09
N PHE A 163 -11.02 -7.86 10.34
CA PHE A 163 -10.22 -8.96 10.88
C PHE A 163 -9.19 -8.45 11.90
N THR A 164 -9.35 -8.88 13.15
CA THR A 164 -8.54 -8.46 14.30
C THR A 164 -7.17 -9.17 14.32
N ALA A 165 -6.23 -8.64 15.10
CA ALA A 165 -4.93 -9.29 15.29
C ALA A 165 -5.07 -10.71 15.84
N THR A 166 -5.96 -10.92 16.82
CA THR A 166 -6.23 -12.26 17.38
C THR A 166 -6.79 -13.22 16.34
N GLN A 167 -7.70 -12.76 15.48
CA GLN A 167 -8.23 -13.59 14.38
C GLN A 167 -7.14 -13.94 13.37
N TRP A 168 -6.21 -13.02 13.08
CA TRP A 168 -5.03 -13.31 12.25
C TRP A 168 -4.13 -14.37 12.89
N GLU A 169 -3.81 -14.22 14.19
CA GLU A 169 -2.99 -15.20 14.91
C GLU A 169 -3.63 -16.60 14.90
N GLN A 170 -4.95 -16.68 15.12
CA GLN A 170 -5.71 -17.94 15.07
C GLN A 170 -5.72 -18.54 13.66
N TRP A 171 -6.04 -17.74 12.64
CA TRP A 171 -6.10 -18.22 11.26
C TRP A 171 -4.72 -18.72 10.79
N LEU A 172 -3.63 -18.01 11.11
CA LEU A 172 -2.27 -18.41 10.77
C LEU A 172 -1.87 -19.71 11.49
N ALA A 173 -2.19 -19.84 12.78
CA ALA A 173 -1.90 -21.05 13.55
C ALA A 173 -2.64 -22.28 13.00
N MET A 174 -3.83 -22.11 12.41
CA MET A 174 -4.61 -23.21 11.82
C MET A 174 -4.18 -23.59 10.41
N ASN A 175 -3.77 -22.61 9.59
CA ASN A 175 -3.61 -22.81 8.14
C ASN A 175 -2.15 -22.84 7.67
N VAL A 176 -1.22 -22.30 8.44
CA VAL A 176 0.20 -22.13 8.04
C VAL A 176 1.15 -23.01 8.86
N ALA A 177 0.76 -23.40 10.07
CA ALA A 177 1.61 -24.13 11.02
C ALA A 177 1.97 -25.56 10.58
#